data_AF-A0A1F8MVF8-F1
#
_entry.id   AF-A0A1F8MVF8-F1
#
_cell.length_a   1.000
_cell.length_b   1.000
_cell.length_c   1.000
_cell.angle_alpha   90.00
_cell.angle_beta   90.00
_cell.angle_gamma   90.00
#
_symmetry.space_group_name_H-M   'P 1'
#
loop_
_entity.id
_entity.type
_entity.pdbx_description
1 polymer ?
#
loop_
_entity_poly.entity_id
_entity_poly.type
_entity_poly.pdbx_seq_one_letter_code
_entity_poly.pdbx_strand_id
1 'polypeptide(L)'
;MGIVSMSGGAAVMLVDACARYGLDIGTLSPETQARLQQLSPPWMKATNPMDFWPLNMHSKLGLVETTRVCLRQFAADANIDALVLTLGIAYGQESSQVAQTVSELTRTFAKPICWWSGSSSREEAILDLEKTGVVISPSCERAIRTLRKLSDRWQFLAQCL
;
A
#
# COMPACT_ATOMS: atom_id res chain seq x y z
N MET A 1 -8.69 0.68 -6.09
CA MET A 1 -7.27 0.62 -5.65
C MET A 1 -6.99 1.58 -4.51
N GLY A 2 -6.24 1.15 -3.50
CA GLY A 2 -5.68 1.97 -2.44
C GLY A 2 -4.17 2.18 -2.61
N ILE A 3 -3.69 3.41 -2.48
CA ILE A 3 -2.28 3.76 -2.63
C ILE A 3 -1.76 4.33 -1.31
N VAL A 4 -0.83 3.63 -0.67
CA VAL A 4 -0.14 4.08 0.55
C VAL A 4 1.35 4.24 0.21
N SER A 5 1.84 5.47 0.23
CA SER A 5 3.19 5.80 -0.23
C SER A 5 3.93 6.65 0.80
N MET A 6 5.21 6.40 0.97
CA MET A 6 6.11 7.29 1.73
C MET A 6 6.47 8.58 0.94
N SER A 7 6.15 8.64 -0.34
CA SER A 7 6.50 9.78 -1.20
C SER A 7 5.35 10.14 -2.11
N GLY A 8 4.97 11.43 -2.13
CA GLY A 8 3.99 11.97 -3.05
C GLY A 8 4.36 11.75 -4.52
N GLY A 9 5.65 11.88 -4.88
CA GLY A 9 6.12 11.62 -6.25
C GLY A 9 5.94 10.15 -6.65
N ALA A 10 6.26 9.22 -5.75
CA ALA A 10 6.01 7.80 -5.97
C ALA A 10 4.50 7.48 -6.04
N ALA A 11 3.67 8.20 -5.27
CA ALA A 11 2.22 8.06 -5.33
C ALA A 11 1.69 8.45 -6.72
N VAL A 12 2.17 9.56 -7.29
CA VAL A 12 1.81 9.98 -8.67
C VAL A 12 2.19 8.90 -9.69
N MET A 13 3.39 8.33 -9.59
CA MET A 13 3.81 7.23 -10.50
C MET A 13 2.90 6.01 -10.41
N LEU A 14 2.35 5.71 -9.22
CA LEU A 14 1.37 4.63 -9.05
C LEU A 14 0.00 5.00 -9.62
N VAL A 15 -0.42 6.26 -9.49
CA VAL A 15 -1.65 6.76 -10.15
C VAL A 15 -1.56 6.59 -11.66
N ASP A 16 -0.44 7.01 -12.26
CA ASP A 16 -0.23 6.89 -13.70
C ASP A 16 -0.22 5.42 -14.15
N ALA A 17 0.43 4.54 -13.39
CA ALA A 17 0.43 3.11 -13.67
C ALA A 17 -0.96 2.49 -13.52
N CYS A 18 -1.75 2.89 -12.51
CA CYS A 18 -3.15 2.48 -12.36
C CYS A 18 -3.97 2.89 -13.60
N ALA A 19 -3.86 4.13 -14.04
CA ALA A 19 -4.53 4.62 -15.25
C ALA A 19 -4.10 3.83 -16.50
N ARG A 20 -2.79 3.58 -16.67
CA ARG A 20 -2.24 2.80 -17.79
C ARG A 20 -2.80 1.37 -17.85
N TYR A 21 -3.02 0.74 -16.71
CA TYR A 21 -3.50 -0.65 -16.62
C TYR A 21 -5.01 -0.79 -16.38
N GLY A 22 -5.76 0.31 -16.40
CA GLY A 22 -7.21 0.31 -16.24
C GLY A 22 -7.66 -0.10 -14.84
N LEU A 23 -6.97 0.39 -13.80
CA LEU A 23 -7.38 0.24 -12.41
C LEU A 23 -7.79 1.59 -11.83
N ASP A 24 -8.99 1.66 -11.25
CA ASP A 24 -9.50 2.88 -10.63
C ASP A 24 -8.98 3.07 -9.21
N ILE A 25 -8.73 4.33 -8.84
CA ILE A 25 -8.36 4.73 -7.49
C ILE A 25 -9.64 4.88 -6.67
N GLY A 26 -9.74 4.15 -5.57
CA GLY A 26 -10.92 4.18 -4.72
C GLY A 26 -11.01 5.48 -3.93
N THR A 27 -12.22 5.96 -3.68
CA THR A 27 -12.44 7.10 -2.76
C THR A 27 -12.61 6.56 -1.35
N LEU A 28 -11.80 7.04 -0.39
CA LEU A 28 -11.92 6.63 1.00
C LEU A 28 -13.31 6.93 1.55
N SER A 29 -13.83 6.04 2.38
CA SER A 29 -15.04 6.32 3.15
C SER A 29 -14.82 7.52 4.08
N PRO A 30 -15.89 8.26 4.45
CA PRO A 30 -15.79 9.36 5.40
C PRO A 30 -15.18 8.94 6.74
N GLU A 31 -15.45 7.72 7.18
CA GLU A 31 -14.92 7.15 8.43
C GLU A 31 -13.39 6.96 8.36
N THR A 32 -12.90 6.28 7.32
CA THR A 32 -11.47 6.10 7.11
C THR A 32 -10.75 7.43 6.95
N GLN A 33 -11.33 8.36 6.18
CA GLN A 33 -10.79 9.70 6.01
C GLN A 33 -10.69 10.44 7.34
N ALA A 34 -11.74 10.43 8.16
CA ALA A 34 -11.75 11.10 9.46
C ALA A 34 -10.69 10.55 10.42
N ARG A 35 -10.53 9.22 10.50
CA ARG A 35 -9.52 8.57 11.36
C ARG A 35 -8.10 8.95 10.94
N LEU A 36 -7.82 8.96 9.65
CA LEU A 36 -6.50 9.35 9.14
C LEU A 36 -6.26 10.86 9.32
N GLN A 37 -7.28 11.68 9.12
CA GLN A 37 -7.20 13.14 9.28
C GLN A 37 -6.85 13.56 10.71
N GLN A 38 -7.28 12.81 11.73
CA GLN A 38 -6.91 13.06 13.13
C GLN A 38 -5.41 12.89 13.41
N LEU A 39 -4.72 12.09 12.60
CA LEU A 39 -3.28 11.84 12.71
C LEU A 39 -2.47 12.74 11.77
N SER A 40 -3.12 13.35 10.79
CA SER A 40 -2.51 14.22 9.79
C SER A 40 -2.29 15.63 10.32
N PRO A 41 -1.26 16.34 9.82
CA PRO A 41 -1.13 17.77 10.02
C PRO A 41 -2.40 18.54 9.60
N PRO A 42 -2.73 19.70 10.21
CA PRO A 42 -3.94 20.46 9.89
C PRO A 42 -4.06 20.92 8.43
N TRP A 43 -2.94 21.09 7.74
CA TRP A 43 -2.87 21.51 6.34
C TRP A 43 -2.99 20.35 5.35
N MET A 44 -2.81 19.11 5.79
CA MET A 44 -2.83 17.93 4.95
C MET A 44 -4.25 17.37 4.92
N LYS A 45 -4.79 17.09 3.74
CA LYS A 45 -6.02 16.32 3.60
C LYS A 45 -5.68 14.83 3.51
N ALA A 46 -6.27 14.02 4.37
CA ALA A 46 -6.17 12.56 4.24
C ALA A 46 -7.02 12.07 3.05
N THR A 47 -6.38 11.62 1.98
CA THR A 47 -7.05 11.12 0.76
C THR A 47 -6.43 9.81 0.28
N ASN A 48 -6.96 9.28 -0.83
CA ASN A 48 -6.29 8.25 -1.63
C ASN A 48 -5.91 8.87 -2.98
N PRO A 49 -4.62 8.93 -3.35
CA PRO A 49 -3.45 8.38 -2.65
C PRO A 49 -3.14 9.01 -1.29
N MET A 50 -2.52 8.22 -0.41
CA MET A 50 -1.96 8.67 0.87
C MET A 50 -0.45 8.75 0.78
N ASP A 51 0.09 9.97 0.74
CA ASP A 51 1.48 10.23 1.13
C ASP A 51 1.53 10.29 2.66
N PHE A 52 2.03 9.23 3.30
CA PHE A 52 2.04 9.15 4.75
C PHE A 52 3.26 9.81 5.40
N TRP A 53 4.23 10.34 4.63
CA TRP A 53 5.41 10.97 5.23
C TRP A 53 5.07 12.17 6.12
N PRO A 54 4.20 13.12 5.71
CA PRO A 54 3.77 14.20 6.62
C PRO A 54 3.05 13.71 7.87
N LEU A 55 2.23 12.66 7.74
CA LEU A 55 1.55 12.01 8.86
C LEU A 55 2.57 11.41 9.84
N ASN A 56 3.60 10.72 9.33
CA ASN A 56 4.67 10.13 10.13
C ASN A 56 5.42 11.21 10.92
N MET A 57 5.76 12.32 10.27
CA MET A 57 6.48 13.44 10.90
C MET A 57 5.63 14.19 11.94
N HIS A 58 4.30 14.22 11.78
CA HIS A 58 3.40 14.94 12.68
C HIS A 58 2.96 14.12 13.88
N SER A 59 2.56 12.87 13.65
CA SER A 59 1.90 12.02 14.65
C SER A 59 2.83 11.46 15.74
N LYS A 60 4.15 11.50 15.53
CA LYS A 60 5.18 10.90 16.40
C LYS A 60 5.04 9.38 16.61
N LEU A 61 4.24 8.70 15.80
CA LEU A 61 4.04 7.25 15.86
C LEU A 61 5.29 6.47 15.43
N GLY A 62 6.12 7.08 14.60
CA GLY A 62 7.25 6.41 13.94
C GLY A 62 6.82 5.67 12.68
N LEU A 63 7.83 5.25 11.89
CA LEU A 63 7.63 4.74 10.53
C LEU A 63 6.73 3.50 10.48
N VAL A 64 7.05 2.49 11.28
CA VAL A 64 6.38 1.19 11.25
C VAL A 64 4.92 1.33 11.66
N GLU A 65 4.67 2.03 12.77
CA GLU A 65 3.32 2.25 13.28
C GLU A 65 2.49 3.12 12.34
N THR A 66 3.07 4.18 11.77
CA THR A 66 2.39 5.01 10.76
C THR A 66 1.99 4.19 9.54
N THR A 67 2.91 3.36 9.03
CA THR A 67 2.65 2.48 7.89
C THR A 67 1.54 1.48 8.23
N ARG A 68 1.59 0.88 9.42
CA ARG A 68 0.57 -0.06 9.91
C ARG A 68 -0.81 0.57 10.00
N VAL A 69 -0.93 1.77 10.57
CA VAL A 69 -2.20 2.47 10.68
C VAL A 69 -2.76 2.79 9.30
N CYS A 70 -1.94 3.34 8.39
CA CYS A 70 -2.38 3.67 7.04
C CYS A 70 -2.87 2.43 6.28
N LEU A 71 -2.07 1.36 6.26
CA LEU A 71 -2.44 0.11 5.59
C LEU A 71 -3.69 -0.53 6.20
N ARG A 72 -3.82 -0.53 7.53
CA ARG A 72 -5.00 -1.10 8.20
C ARG A 72 -6.27 -0.32 7.87
N GLN A 73 -6.22 1.02 7.88
CA GLN A 73 -7.39 1.84 7.53
C GLN A 73 -7.79 1.62 6.08
N PHE A 74 -6.83 1.60 5.15
CA PHE A 74 -7.11 1.32 3.74
C PHE A 74 -7.63 -0.11 3.52
N ALA A 75 -7.08 -1.11 4.22
CA ALA A 75 -7.53 -2.50 4.10
C ALA A 75 -8.93 -2.71 4.70
N ALA A 76 -9.29 -2.00 5.76
CA ALA A 76 -10.62 -2.06 6.36
C ALA A 76 -11.69 -1.31 5.53
N ASP A 77 -11.28 -0.35 4.68
CA ASP A 77 -12.22 0.46 3.91
C ASP A 77 -12.94 -0.33 2.82
N ALA A 78 -14.27 -0.31 2.82
CA ALA A 78 -15.10 -1.06 1.86
C ALA A 78 -14.92 -0.60 0.40
N ASN A 79 -14.42 0.62 0.16
CA ASN A 79 -14.21 1.17 -1.19
C ASN A 79 -12.83 0.81 -1.77
N ILE A 80 -12.04 -0.02 -1.07
CA ILE A 80 -10.69 -0.41 -1.46
C ILE A 80 -10.61 -1.93 -1.59
N ASP A 81 -10.39 -2.43 -2.81
CA ASP A 81 -10.30 -3.88 -3.07
C ASP A 81 -8.87 -4.45 -3.00
N ALA A 82 -7.87 -3.60 -3.21
CA ALA A 82 -6.45 -3.97 -3.26
C ALA A 82 -5.59 -2.76 -2.92
N LEU A 83 -4.39 -3.00 -2.36
CA LEU A 83 -3.47 -1.95 -1.95
C LEU A 83 -2.12 -2.08 -2.65
N VAL A 84 -1.50 -0.92 -2.89
CA VAL A 84 -0.07 -0.83 -3.18
C VAL A 84 0.61 0.00 -2.09
N LEU A 85 1.68 -0.57 -1.52
CA LEU A 85 2.58 0.11 -0.59
C LEU A 85 3.81 0.59 -1.36
N THR A 86 4.29 1.79 -1.08
CA THR A 86 5.66 2.20 -1.47
C THR A 86 6.44 2.72 -0.29
N LEU A 87 7.51 1.99 0.02
CA LEU A 87 8.44 2.23 1.10
C LEU A 87 9.80 1.66 0.69
N GLY A 88 10.88 2.41 0.89
CA GLY A 88 12.23 1.91 0.62
C GLY A 88 12.55 0.66 1.45
N ILE A 89 13.27 -0.34 0.92
CA ILE A 89 13.69 -1.50 1.73
C ILE A 89 14.93 -1.21 2.60
N ALA A 90 15.60 -0.08 2.38
CA ALA A 90 16.82 0.33 3.10
C ALA A 90 16.64 0.60 4.61
N TYR A 91 15.42 0.50 5.16
CA TYR A 91 15.14 0.72 6.58
C TYR A 91 15.43 -0.49 7.49
N GLY A 92 16.11 -1.54 7.02
CA GLY A 92 16.58 -2.62 7.89
C GLY A 92 15.46 -3.30 8.70
N GLN A 93 15.50 -3.16 10.04
CA GLN A 93 14.54 -3.81 10.96
C GLN A 93 13.10 -3.32 10.73
N GLU A 94 12.93 -2.04 10.42
CA GLU A 94 11.62 -1.47 10.14
C GLU A 94 10.98 -2.09 8.89
N SER A 95 11.76 -2.41 7.86
CA SER A 95 11.27 -3.11 6.67
C SER A 95 10.70 -4.49 7.03
N SER A 96 11.38 -5.23 7.91
CA SER A 96 10.93 -6.53 8.41
C SER A 96 9.63 -6.44 9.22
N GLN A 97 9.51 -5.42 10.07
CA GLN A 97 8.29 -5.18 10.86
C GLN A 97 7.11 -4.75 9.99
N VAL A 98 7.37 -3.94 8.95
CA VAL A 98 6.36 -3.61 7.94
C VAL A 98 5.95 -4.84 7.15
N ALA A 99 6.86 -5.74 6.78
CA ALA A 99 6.51 -6.98 6.10
C ALA A 99 5.63 -7.89 6.97
N GLN A 100 5.91 -8.00 8.27
CA GLN A 100 5.03 -8.70 9.22
C GLN A 100 3.64 -8.08 9.24
N THR A 101 3.55 -6.75 9.31
CA THR A 101 2.29 -6.01 9.25
C THR A 101 1.51 -6.31 7.97
N VAL A 102 2.16 -6.27 6.81
CA VAL A 102 1.52 -6.57 5.52
C VAL A 102 0.99 -8.01 5.51
N SER A 103 1.78 -8.97 5.98
CA SER A 103 1.40 -10.38 6.07
C SER A 103 0.21 -10.64 6.99
N GLU A 104 0.12 -9.92 8.11
CA GLU A 104 -1.04 -9.99 9.01
C GLU A 104 -2.31 -9.39 8.38
N LEU A 105 -2.17 -8.25 7.69
CA LEU A 105 -3.30 -7.57 7.06
C LEU A 105 -3.89 -8.35 5.89
N THR A 106 -3.05 -8.97 5.05
CA THR A 106 -3.53 -9.82 3.94
C THR A 106 -4.29 -11.04 4.44
N ARG A 107 -3.90 -11.61 5.59
CA ARG A 107 -4.67 -12.67 6.27
C ARG A 107 -5.97 -12.19 6.89
N THR A 108 -6.00 -10.97 7.42
CA THR A 108 -7.17 -10.42 8.12
C THR A 108 -8.27 -9.94 7.17
N PHE A 109 -7.90 -9.25 6.09
CA PHE A 109 -8.87 -8.57 5.21
C PHE A 109 -9.06 -9.26 3.86
N ALA A 110 -8.28 -10.29 3.53
CA ALA A 110 -8.31 -10.97 2.22
C ALA A 110 -8.10 -10.05 1.00
N LYS A 111 -7.60 -8.83 1.21
CA LYS A 111 -7.27 -7.86 0.15
C LYS A 111 -5.79 -7.95 -0.20
N PRO A 112 -5.42 -8.11 -1.48
CA PRO A 112 -4.02 -8.22 -1.86
C PRO A 112 -3.29 -6.89 -1.63
N ILE A 113 -2.06 -6.99 -1.13
CA ILE A 113 -1.15 -5.87 -0.95
C ILE A 113 0.13 -6.17 -1.74
N CYS A 114 0.49 -5.29 -2.67
CA CYS A 114 1.78 -5.35 -3.36
C CYS A 114 2.67 -4.21 -2.88
N TRP A 115 3.93 -4.51 -2.56
CA TRP A 115 4.89 -3.52 -2.07
C TRP A 115 5.90 -3.20 -3.17
N TRP A 116 5.89 -1.96 -3.67
CA TRP A 116 6.98 -1.43 -4.48
C TRP A 116 8.11 -0.86 -3.60
N SER A 117 9.30 -1.45 -3.71
CA SER A 117 10.45 -1.12 -2.85
C SER A 117 11.17 0.20 -3.18
N GLY A 118 10.81 0.88 -4.27
CA GLY A 118 11.38 2.18 -4.65
C GLY A 118 12.86 2.20 -5.07
N SER A 119 13.55 1.05 -5.13
CA SER A 119 14.93 0.93 -5.61
C SER A 119 15.29 -0.50 -6.05
N SER A 120 16.42 -0.66 -6.73
CA SER A 120 17.14 -1.93 -6.84
C SER A 120 17.68 -2.34 -5.46
N SER A 121 16.77 -2.76 -4.58
CA SER A 121 17.09 -3.25 -3.25
C SER A 121 17.97 -4.49 -3.37
N ARG A 122 18.85 -4.74 -2.38
CA ARG A 122 19.66 -5.96 -2.34
C ARG A 122 18.74 -7.18 -2.45
N GLU A 123 19.01 -8.07 -3.40
CA GLU A 123 18.18 -9.26 -3.66
C GLU A 123 17.96 -10.08 -2.38
N GLU A 124 18.99 -10.21 -1.53
CA GLU A 124 18.90 -10.89 -0.23
C GLU A 124 17.81 -10.31 0.69
N ALA A 125 17.73 -8.97 0.78
CA ALA A 125 16.73 -8.31 1.62
C ALA A 125 15.31 -8.51 1.07
N ILE A 126 15.16 -8.54 -0.27
CA ILE A 126 13.87 -8.85 -0.89
C ILE A 126 13.47 -10.29 -0.56
N LEU A 127 14.37 -11.25 -0.76
CA LEU A 127 14.12 -12.68 -0.50
C LEU A 127 13.74 -12.93 0.96
N ASP A 128 14.39 -12.25 1.91
CA ASP A 128 14.07 -12.39 3.33
C ASP A 128 12.69 -11.84 3.66
N LEU A 129 12.29 -10.71 3.06
CA LEU A 129 10.95 -10.18 3.25
C LEU A 129 9.90 -11.08 2.58
N GLU A 130 10.14 -11.60 1.37
CA GLU A 130 9.22 -12.49 0.65
C GLU A 130 8.89 -13.78 1.43
N LYS A 131 9.80 -14.28 2.29
CA LYS A 131 9.52 -15.41 3.21
C LYS A 131 8.35 -15.15 4.16
N THR A 132 7.99 -13.89 4.41
CA THR A 132 6.81 -13.53 5.22
C THR A 132 5.49 -13.60 4.45
N GLY A 133 5.53 -13.90 3.15
CA GLY A 133 4.35 -13.98 2.27
C GLY A 133 3.94 -12.64 1.66
N VAL A 134 4.77 -11.61 1.77
CA VAL A 134 4.53 -10.32 1.11
C VAL A 134 4.96 -10.37 -0.36
N VAL A 135 4.22 -9.67 -1.22
CA VAL A 135 4.55 -9.57 -2.64
C VAL A 135 5.34 -8.29 -2.88
N ILE A 136 6.63 -8.40 -3.14
CA ILE A 136 7.51 -7.26 -3.41
C ILE A 136 7.70 -7.11 -4.93
N SER A 137 7.63 -5.88 -5.41
CA SER A 137 7.82 -5.53 -6.81
C SER A 137 8.99 -4.57 -6.96
N PRO A 138 9.89 -4.79 -7.94
CA PRO A 138 11.03 -3.90 -8.18
C PRO A 138 10.64 -2.62 -8.93
N SER A 139 9.41 -2.51 -9.44
CA SER A 139 8.93 -1.29 -10.10
C SER A 139 7.44 -1.03 -9.84
N CYS A 140 7.04 0.23 -9.94
CA CYS A 140 5.64 0.66 -9.86
C CYS A 140 4.77 -0.07 -10.90
N GLU A 141 5.20 -0.08 -12.17
CA GLU A 141 4.49 -0.72 -13.28
C GLU A 141 4.24 -2.20 -13.02
N ARG A 142 5.25 -2.94 -12.52
CA ARG A 142 5.10 -4.34 -12.16
C ARG A 142 4.16 -4.54 -10.97
N ALA A 143 4.18 -3.63 -9.98
CA ALA A 143 3.33 -3.74 -8.79
C ALA A 143 1.85 -3.63 -9.20
N ILE A 144 1.53 -2.61 -9.98
CA ILE A 144 0.18 -2.37 -10.47
C ILE A 144 -0.26 -3.47 -11.45
N ARG A 145 0.61 -3.90 -12.38
CA ARG A 145 0.28 -4.99 -13.32
C ARG A 145 -0.03 -6.30 -12.59
N THR A 146 0.69 -6.63 -11.52
CA THR A 146 0.40 -7.80 -10.68
C THR A 146 -1.01 -7.71 -10.07
N LEU A 147 -1.36 -6.57 -9.48
CA LEU A 147 -2.70 -6.35 -8.92
C LEU A 147 -3.79 -6.39 -9.99
N ARG A 148 -3.52 -5.85 -11.19
CA ARG A 148 -4.45 -5.94 -12.33
C ARG A 148 -4.72 -7.38 -12.74
N LYS A 149 -3.68 -8.23 -12.77
CA LYS A 149 -3.81 -9.64 -13.11
C LYS A 149 -4.57 -10.44 -12.06
N LEU A 150 -4.44 -10.09 -10.78
CA LEU A 150 -5.29 -10.65 -9.72
C LEU A 150 -6.76 -10.26 -9.91
N SER A 151 -7.03 -9.00 -10.27
CA SER A 151 -8.39 -8.54 -10.61
C SER A 151 -8.96 -9.28 -11.82
N ASP A 152 -8.17 -9.47 -12.90
CA ASP A 152 -8.58 -10.26 -14.08
C ASP A 152 -9.00 -11.67 -13.68
N ARG A 153 -8.17 -12.34 -12.87
CA ARG A 153 -8.44 -13.70 -12.41
C ARG A 153 -9.69 -13.77 -11.53
N TRP A 154 -9.88 -12.81 -10.64
CA TRP A 154 -11.07 -12.76 -9.78
C TRP A 154 -12.35 -12.61 -10.62
N GLN A 155 -12.36 -11.70 -11.59
CA GLN A 155 -13.49 -11.51 -12.51
C GLN A 155 -13.77 -12.77 -13.34
N PHE A 156 -12.72 -13.41 -13.88
CA PHE A 156 -12.86 -14.67 -14.62
C PHE A 156 -13.53 -15.76 -13.76
N LEU A 157 -13.07 -15.96 -12.52
CA LEU A 157 -13.66 -16.97 -11.63
C LEU A 157 -15.10 -16.64 -11.22
N ALA A 158 -15.43 -15.36 -11.02
CA ALA A 158 -16.78 -14.93 -10.68
C ALA A 158 -17.80 -15.15 -11.82
N GLN A 159 -17.33 -15.25 -13.07
CA GLN A 159 -18.18 -15.60 -14.22
C GLN A 159 -18.39 -17.11 -14.39
N CYS A 160 -17.55 -17.93 -13.75
CA CYS A 160 -17.62 -19.39 -13.83
C CYS A 160 -18.47 -20.02 -12.72
N LEU A 161 -18.91 -19.24 -11.73
CA LEU A 161 -19.76 -19.64 -10.61
C LEU A 161 -21.19 -19.17 -10.84
#